data_AF-A0A6N2E6V0-F1
#
_entry.id   AF-A0A6N2E6V0-F1
#
_cell.length_a   1.000
_cell.length_b   1.000
_cell.length_c   1.000
_cell.angle_alpha   90.00
_cell.angle_beta   90.00
_cell.angle_gamma   90.00
#
_symmetry.space_group_name_H-M   'P 1'
#
loop_
_entity.id
_entity.type
_entity.pdbx_description
1 polymer ?
#
loop_
_entity_poly.entity_id
_entity_poly.type
_entity_poly.pdbx_seq_one_letter_code
_entity_poly.pdbx_strand_id
1 'polypeptide(L)'
;MFRCSPQPLYIQFMENRIFLALIWLCVALAVSAEAPLPQLTPARWVYTLQRVGTGDELMKKITENDEMISETERRYQDFVSDPAARRAALERDVWIRDRGQMIRDAREEGLEKGREEGLEEGEQRKARHIAERLIENGLDDSLIQKTTGLSAAELNTLRNKPV
;
A
#
# COMPACT_ATOMS: atom_id res chain seq x y z
N MET A 1 -1.88 -84.05 -15.31
CA MET A 1 -2.95 -83.09 -14.92
C MET A 1 -2.63 -82.55 -13.53
N PHE A 2 -2.41 -81.23 -13.46
CA PHE A 2 -2.47 -80.31 -12.31
C PHE A 2 -2.00 -80.78 -10.91
N ARG A 3 -0.77 -80.40 -10.55
CA ARG A 3 -0.41 -80.12 -9.16
C ARG A 3 -0.88 -78.69 -8.84
N CYS A 4 -1.80 -78.54 -7.89
CA CYS A 4 -2.14 -77.25 -7.29
C CYS A 4 -1.52 -77.21 -5.88
N SER A 5 -0.57 -76.31 -5.65
CA SER A 5 -0.16 -75.87 -4.32
C SER A 5 -0.29 -74.35 -4.33
N PRO A 6 -1.09 -73.73 -3.44
CA PRO A 6 -1.23 -72.29 -3.39
C PRO A 6 -0.04 -71.74 -2.62
N GLN A 7 0.89 -71.06 -3.30
CA GLN A 7 1.88 -70.24 -2.61
C GLN A 7 1.26 -68.88 -2.23
N PRO A 8 1.57 -68.35 -1.04
CA PRO A 8 0.80 -67.28 -0.41
C PRO A 8 1.14 -65.92 -1.04
N LEU A 9 0.10 -65.22 -1.51
CA LEU A 9 0.12 -63.82 -2.00
C LEU A 9 0.57 -62.77 -0.96
N TYR A 10 1.19 -63.18 0.14
CA TYR A 10 1.60 -62.31 1.24
C TYR A 10 3.03 -61.74 1.07
N ILE A 11 3.92 -62.47 0.36
CA ILE A 11 5.33 -62.04 0.19
C ILE A 11 5.46 -60.93 -0.86
N GLN A 12 4.66 -60.98 -1.94
CA GLN A 12 4.65 -59.91 -2.96
C GLN A 12 4.08 -58.57 -2.46
N PHE A 13 3.30 -58.58 -1.36
CA PHE A 13 2.72 -57.36 -0.79
C PHE A 13 3.66 -56.65 0.21
N MET A 14 4.58 -57.38 0.84
CA MET A 14 5.51 -56.82 1.84
C MET A 14 6.78 -56.24 1.21
N GLU A 15 7.30 -56.84 0.13
CA GLU A 15 8.47 -56.32 -0.59
C GLU A 15 8.19 -54.95 -1.23
N ASN A 16 6.97 -54.74 -1.75
CA ASN A 16 6.56 -53.46 -2.32
C ASN A 16 6.46 -52.34 -1.27
N ARG A 17 6.10 -52.63 -0.01
CA ARG A 17 5.97 -51.58 1.02
C ARG A 17 7.33 -51.10 1.53
N ILE A 18 8.31 -51.99 1.65
CA ILE A 18 9.68 -51.60 2.03
C ILE A 18 10.34 -50.86 0.87
N PHE A 19 10.17 -51.32 -0.36
CA PHE A 19 10.72 -50.64 -1.54
C PHE A 19 10.08 -49.27 -1.75
N LEU A 20 8.75 -49.15 -1.63
CA LEU A 20 8.05 -47.88 -1.67
C LEU A 20 8.39 -46.98 -0.48
N ALA A 21 8.58 -47.51 0.73
CA ALA A 21 9.00 -46.73 1.89
C ALA A 21 10.43 -46.23 1.75
N LEU A 22 11.34 -47.03 1.17
CA LEU A 22 12.71 -46.61 0.87
C LEU A 22 12.75 -45.59 -0.26
N ILE A 23 11.94 -45.75 -1.31
CA ILE A 23 11.78 -44.72 -2.36
C ILE A 23 11.20 -43.45 -1.75
N TRP A 24 10.17 -43.54 -0.91
CA TRP A 24 9.56 -42.39 -0.27
C TRP A 24 10.51 -41.72 0.74
N LEU A 25 11.31 -42.50 1.46
CA LEU A 25 12.35 -42.00 2.36
C LEU A 25 13.49 -41.34 1.57
N CYS A 26 13.92 -41.91 0.44
CA CYS A 26 14.91 -41.31 -0.46
C CYS A 26 14.39 -40.04 -1.12
N VAL A 27 13.12 -40.02 -1.56
CA VAL A 27 12.47 -38.82 -2.13
C VAL A 27 12.28 -37.77 -1.04
N ALA A 28 11.87 -38.14 0.17
CA ALA A 28 11.73 -37.21 1.30
C ALA A 28 13.08 -36.67 1.78
N LEU A 29 14.13 -37.51 1.83
CA LEU A 29 15.51 -37.09 2.12
C LEU A 29 16.05 -36.18 1.02
N ALA A 30 15.80 -36.49 -0.25
CA ALA A 30 16.22 -35.64 -1.38
C ALA A 30 15.47 -34.29 -1.39
N VAL A 31 14.18 -34.28 -1.08
CA VAL A 31 13.36 -33.05 -0.96
C VAL A 31 13.74 -32.23 0.27
N SER A 32 14.26 -32.86 1.33
CA SER A 32 14.65 -32.17 2.57
C SER A 32 16.12 -31.73 2.60
N ALA A 33 17.00 -32.33 1.78
CA ALA A 33 18.44 -32.06 1.78
C ALA A 33 18.87 -30.98 0.76
N GLU A 34 18.15 -30.83 -0.34
CA GLU A 34 18.23 -29.65 -1.18
C GLU A 34 16.93 -28.87 -1.03
N ALA A 35 16.91 -27.85 -0.17
CA ALA A 35 16.01 -26.73 -0.44
C ALA A 35 16.43 -26.23 -1.84
N PRO A 36 15.60 -26.42 -2.89
CA PRO A 36 16.02 -26.03 -4.22
C PRO A 36 16.33 -24.55 -4.16
N LEU A 37 17.52 -24.17 -4.65
CA LEU A 37 17.87 -22.76 -4.89
C LEU A 37 16.61 -22.08 -5.40
N PRO A 38 16.18 -20.92 -4.86
CA PRO A 38 14.97 -20.26 -5.34
C PRO A 38 15.15 -19.99 -6.84
N GLN A 39 14.63 -20.90 -7.66
CA GLN A 39 14.82 -20.94 -9.11
C GLN A 39 14.12 -19.72 -9.75
N LEU A 40 13.13 -19.17 -9.03
CA LEU A 40 12.41 -17.96 -9.38
C LEU A 40 13.20 -16.72 -8.97
N THR A 41 13.46 -15.86 -9.96
CA THR A 41 14.15 -14.58 -9.79
C THR A 41 13.59 -13.73 -8.64
N PRO A 42 12.27 -13.55 -8.43
CA PRO A 42 11.78 -12.70 -7.32
C PRO A 42 12.08 -13.25 -5.93
N ALA A 43 11.91 -14.56 -5.71
CA ALA A 43 12.18 -15.17 -4.41
C ALA A 43 13.66 -15.09 -4.06
N ARG A 44 14.52 -15.26 -5.06
CA ARG A 44 15.98 -15.06 -4.93
C ARG A 44 16.30 -13.61 -4.55
N TRP A 45 15.68 -12.62 -5.20
CA TRP A 45 15.85 -11.19 -4.87
C TRP A 45 15.33 -10.83 -3.48
N VAL A 46 14.19 -11.38 -3.05
CA VAL A 46 13.68 -11.16 -1.70
C VAL A 46 14.65 -11.74 -0.66
N TYR A 47 15.14 -12.96 -0.90
CA TYR A 47 16.13 -13.59 -0.04
C TYR A 47 17.41 -12.76 0.06
N THR A 48 17.96 -12.28 -1.06
CA THR A 48 19.18 -11.47 -1.05
C THR A 48 18.98 -10.13 -0.36
N LEU A 49 17.90 -9.39 -0.62
CA LEU A 49 17.67 -8.10 0.03
C LEU A 49 17.48 -8.20 1.54
N GLN A 50 16.92 -9.31 2.02
CA GLN A 50 16.75 -9.56 3.46
C GLN A 50 18.05 -9.99 4.16
N ARG A 51 19.02 -10.56 3.42
CA ARG A 51 20.19 -11.24 3.99
C ARG A 51 21.53 -10.80 3.43
N VAL A 52 21.57 -9.76 2.61
CA VAL A 52 22.81 -9.21 2.03
C VAL A 52 23.82 -8.91 3.13
N GLY A 53 25.07 -9.36 2.96
CA GLY A 53 26.13 -9.18 3.96
C GLY A 53 26.05 -10.06 5.21
N THR A 54 25.10 -11.00 5.33
CA THR A 54 25.05 -11.93 6.50
C THR A 54 26.10 -13.05 6.44
N GLY A 55 26.65 -13.33 5.26
CA GLY A 55 27.70 -14.34 5.07
C GLY A 55 27.24 -15.79 5.17
N ASP A 56 25.92 -16.06 5.15
CA ASP A 56 25.38 -17.43 5.15
C ASP A 56 25.73 -18.20 3.86
N GLU A 57 25.77 -19.53 3.96
CA GLU A 57 26.29 -20.38 2.87
C GLU A 57 25.46 -20.27 1.59
N LEU A 58 24.14 -20.09 1.74
CA LEU A 58 23.23 -19.94 0.61
C LEU A 58 23.42 -18.57 -0.08
N MET A 59 23.65 -17.49 0.68
CA MET A 59 23.99 -16.18 0.12
C MET A 59 25.30 -16.24 -0.65
N LYS A 60 26.35 -16.90 -0.12
CA LYS A 60 27.61 -17.08 -0.86
C LYS A 60 27.40 -17.79 -2.19
N LYS A 61 26.67 -18.92 -2.19
CA LYS A 61 26.33 -19.65 -3.41
C LYS A 61 25.52 -18.79 -4.40
N ILE A 62 24.60 -17.95 -3.92
CA ILE A 62 23.81 -17.08 -4.79
C ILE A 62 24.69 -15.97 -5.40
N THR A 63 25.51 -15.30 -4.58
CA THR A 63 26.43 -14.23 -5.00
C THR A 63 27.50 -14.76 -5.98
N GLU A 64 28.03 -15.96 -5.76
CA GLU A 64 29.04 -16.56 -6.65
C GLU A 64 28.48 -16.94 -8.03
N ASN A 65 27.23 -17.37 -8.09
CA ASN A 65 26.61 -17.88 -9.32
C ASN A 65 25.82 -16.82 -10.09
N ASP A 66 25.59 -15.63 -9.53
CA ASP A 66 24.83 -14.56 -10.17
C ASP A 66 25.55 -13.23 -10.17
N GLU A 67 25.97 -12.81 -11.36
CA GLU A 67 26.69 -11.55 -11.58
C GLU A 67 25.89 -10.32 -11.12
N MET A 68 24.57 -10.30 -11.34
CA MET A 68 23.75 -9.14 -10.98
C MET A 68 23.64 -8.98 -9.46
N ILE A 69 23.45 -10.09 -8.75
CA ILE A 69 23.41 -10.10 -7.29
C ILE A 69 24.79 -9.76 -6.72
N SER A 70 25.86 -10.30 -7.30
CA SER A 70 27.24 -9.98 -6.91
C SER A 70 27.54 -8.50 -7.01
N GLU A 71 27.22 -7.87 -8.16
CA GLU A 71 27.38 -6.44 -8.34
C GLU A 71 26.47 -5.63 -7.40
N THR A 72 25.26 -6.13 -7.12
CA THR A 72 24.33 -5.48 -6.18
C THR A 72 24.89 -5.50 -4.75
N GLU A 73 25.40 -6.65 -4.29
CA GLU A 73 26.03 -6.79 -2.98
C GLU A 73 27.26 -5.87 -2.88
N ARG A 74 28.11 -5.83 -3.91
CA ARG A 74 29.26 -4.92 -3.96
C ARG A 74 28.83 -3.46 -3.79
N ARG A 75 27.88 -2.99 -4.59
CA ARG A 75 27.36 -1.61 -4.51
C ARG A 75 26.71 -1.31 -3.17
N TYR A 76 25.99 -2.27 -2.62
CA TYR A 76 25.37 -2.13 -1.30
C TYR A 76 26.43 -1.98 -0.21
N GLN A 77 27.47 -2.82 -0.23
CA GLN A 77 28.58 -2.73 0.73
C GLN A 77 29.36 -1.42 0.58
N ASP A 78 29.63 -0.97 -0.65
CA ASP A 78 30.27 0.32 -0.92
C ASP A 78 29.45 1.48 -0.30
N PHE A 79 28.13 1.48 -0.52
CA PHE A 79 27.21 2.47 0.06
C PHE A 79 27.14 2.40 1.60
N VAL A 80 27.01 1.19 2.16
CA VAL A 80 26.93 0.98 3.62
C VAL A 80 28.25 1.29 4.32
N SER A 81 29.37 1.24 3.60
CA SER A 81 30.68 1.59 4.13
C SER A 81 30.89 3.10 4.23
N ASP A 82 30.22 3.92 3.41
CA ASP A 82 30.37 5.38 3.38
C ASP A 82 29.31 6.13 4.23
N PRO A 83 29.68 6.74 5.37
CA PRO A 83 28.75 7.50 6.21
C PRO A 83 28.21 8.78 5.56
N ALA A 84 28.93 9.39 4.62
CA ALA A 84 28.47 10.57 3.91
C ALA A 84 27.37 10.19 2.90
N ALA A 85 27.58 9.12 2.13
CA ALA A 85 26.57 8.60 1.21
C ALA A 85 25.26 8.23 1.92
N ARG A 86 25.34 7.55 3.09
CA ARG A 86 24.14 7.20 3.88
C ARG A 86 23.37 8.42 4.37
N ARG A 87 24.07 9.47 4.82
CA ARG A 87 23.44 10.72 5.27
C ARG A 87 22.73 11.43 4.12
N ALA A 88 23.38 11.54 2.96
CA ALA A 88 22.76 12.14 1.78
C ALA A 88 21.50 11.38 1.32
N ALA A 89 21.52 10.04 1.37
CA ALA A 89 20.35 9.22 1.06
C ALA A 89 19.21 9.43 2.08
N LEU A 90 19.53 9.48 3.37
CA LEU A 90 18.55 9.75 4.43
C LEU A 90 17.92 11.15 4.26
N GLU A 91 18.73 12.18 4.03
CA GLU A 91 18.25 13.55 3.83
C GLU A 91 17.30 13.65 2.62
N ARG A 92 17.63 12.94 1.53
CA ARG A 92 16.75 12.81 0.37
C ARG A 92 15.41 12.17 0.74
N ASP A 93 15.44 11.06 1.48
CA ASP A 93 14.22 10.35 1.88
C ASP A 93 13.34 11.19 2.82
N VAL A 94 13.96 11.89 3.77
CA VAL A 94 13.30 12.86 4.65
C VAL A 94 12.64 13.94 3.81
N TRP A 95 13.37 14.56 2.87
CA TRP A 95 12.82 15.60 2.01
C TRP A 95 11.63 15.13 1.17
N ILE A 96 11.70 13.91 0.60
CA ILE A 96 10.60 13.33 -0.19
C ILE A 96 9.36 13.14 0.69
N ARG A 97 9.54 12.61 1.90
CA ARG A 97 8.44 12.38 2.86
C ARG A 97 7.82 13.69 3.31
N ASP A 98 8.64 14.64 3.72
CA ASP A 98 8.19 15.95 4.19
C ASP A 98 7.44 16.69 3.08
N ARG A 99 7.97 16.70 1.85
CA ARG A 99 7.28 17.29 0.71
C ARG A 99 5.95 16.58 0.41
N GLY A 100 5.93 15.25 0.50
CA GLY A 100 4.71 14.47 0.34
C GLY A 100 3.67 14.82 1.42
N GLN A 101 4.12 15.02 2.66
CA GLN A 101 3.26 15.44 3.77
C GLN A 101 2.72 16.85 3.55
N MET A 102 3.57 17.83 3.24
CA MET A 102 3.17 19.21 2.97
C MET A 102 2.10 19.31 1.87
N ILE A 103 2.22 18.53 0.80
CA ILE A 103 1.24 18.52 -0.29
C ILE A 103 -0.10 17.92 0.19
N ARG A 104 -0.06 16.87 1.02
CA ARG A 104 -1.28 16.26 1.59
C ARG A 104 -1.98 17.25 2.52
N ASP A 105 -1.26 17.83 3.45
CA ASP A 105 -1.80 18.78 4.42
C ASP A 105 -2.39 20.00 3.71
N ALA A 106 -1.66 20.59 2.77
CA ALA A 106 -2.17 21.72 1.99
C ALA A 106 -3.45 21.40 1.20
N ARG A 107 -3.58 20.16 0.70
CA ARG A 107 -4.79 19.71 0.01
C ARG A 107 -5.95 19.52 0.98
N GLU A 108 -5.71 18.93 2.14
CA GLU A 108 -6.71 18.72 3.18
C GLU A 108 -7.23 20.06 3.72
N GLU A 109 -6.32 20.96 4.11
CA GLU A 109 -6.68 22.31 4.54
C GLU A 109 -7.43 23.09 3.46
N GLY A 110 -6.98 23.00 2.20
CA GLY A 110 -7.64 23.67 1.09
C GLY A 110 -9.07 23.15 0.85
N LEU A 111 -9.29 21.85 1.02
CA LEU A 111 -10.61 21.25 0.90
C LEU A 111 -11.52 21.64 2.07
N GLU A 112 -10.98 21.66 3.28
CA GLU A 112 -11.72 22.05 4.48
C GLU A 112 -12.16 23.51 4.41
N LYS A 113 -11.22 24.43 4.14
CA LYS A 113 -11.52 25.86 3.96
C LYS A 113 -12.51 26.08 2.82
N GLY A 114 -12.28 25.45 1.66
CA GLY A 114 -13.19 25.58 0.52
C GLY A 114 -14.60 25.05 0.80
N ARG A 115 -14.74 24.01 1.62
CA ARG A 115 -16.04 23.49 2.05
C ARG A 115 -16.73 24.46 3.02
N GLU A 116 -16.01 25.03 3.97
CA GLU A 116 -16.55 25.99 4.94
C GLU A 116 -16.98 27.28 4.27
N GLU A 117 -16.10 27.90 3.48
CA GLU A 117 -16.40 29.10 2.70
C GLU A 117 -17.57 28.85 1.74
N GLY A 118 -17.57 27.71 1.04
CA GLY A 118 -18.65 27.34 0.12
C GLY A 118 -20.00 27.14 0.82
N LEU A 119 -20.01 26.61 2.05
CA LEU A 119 -21.23 26.45 2.84
C LEU A 119 -21.75 27.82 3.30
N GLU A 120 -20.88 28.66 3.85
CA GLU A 120 -21.25 30.00 4.32
C GLU A 120 -21.77 30.88 3.18
N GLU A 121 -21.05 30.94 2.04
CA GLU A 121 -21.51 31.67 0.87
C GLU A 121 -22.85 31.11 0.34
N GLY A 122 -23.02 29.78 0.36
CA GLY A 122 -24.26 29.13 -0.05
C GLY A 122 -25.44 29.52 0.82
N GLU A 123 -25.26 29.52 2.14
CA GLU A 123 -26.28 29.95 3.10
C GLU A 123 -26.64 31.43 2.93
N GLN A 124 -25.64 32.31 2.79
CA GLN A 124 -25.87 33.74 2.56
C GLN A 124 -26.60 33.99 1.23
N ARG A 125 -26.19 33.33 0.14
CA ARG A 125 -26.85 33.44 -1.17
C ARG A 125 -28.29 32.96 -1.10
N LYS A 126 -28.54 31.83 -0.42
CA LYS A 126 -29.90 31.29 -0.23
C LYS A 126 -30.76 32.24 0.59
N ALA A 127 -30.24 32.79 1.69
CA ALA A 127 -30.95 33.76 2.53
C ALA A 127 -31.33 35.02 1.73
N ARG A 128 -30.40 35.55 0.92
CA ARG A 128 -30.66 36.69 0.03
C ARG A 128 -31.71 36.38 -1.02
N HIS A 129 -31.61 35.24 -1.72
CA HIS A 129 -32.60 34.85 -2.72
C HIS A 129 -34.00 34.67 -2.11
N ILE A 130 -34.10 34.09 -0.91
CA ILE A 130 -35.38 34.01 -0.20
C ILE A 130 -35.88 35.42 0.12
N ALA A 131 -35.04 36.31 0.64
CA ALA A 131 -35.44 37.68 0.95
C ALA A 131 -35.94 38.44 -0.30
N GLU A 132 -35.25 38.33 -1.43
CA GLU A 132 -35.67 38.93 -2.70
C GLU A 132 -37.09 38.46 -3.08
N ARG A 133 -37.35 37.15 -3.03
CA ARG A 133 -38.68 36.56 -3.30
C ARG A 133 -39.75 37.05 -2.32
N LEU A 134 -39.41 37.19 -1.03
CA LEU A 134 -40.37 37.65 -0.02
C LEU A 134 -40.70 39.15 -0.20
N ILE A 135 -39.71 39.96 -0.60
CA ILE A 135 -39.88 41.37 -0.94
C ILE A 135 -40.79 41.53 -2.17
N GLU A 136 -40.56 40.73 -3.22
CA GLU A 136 -41.41 40.71 -4.43
C GLU A 136 -42.87 40.38 -4.10
N ASN A 137 -43.11 39.52 -3.11
CA ASN A 137 -44.44 39.17 -2.63
C ASN A 137 -45.06 40.19 -1.64
N GLY A 138 -44.38 41.31 -1.38
CA GLY A 138 -44.91 42.40 -0.56
C GLY A 138 -44.97 42.11 0.93
N LEU A 139 -44.14 41.18 1.44
CA LEU A 139 -44.07 40.88 2.87
C LEU A 139 -43.36 41.99 3.66
N ASP A 140 -43.71 42.08 4.94
CA ASP A 140 -43.16 43.06 5.88
C ASP A 140 -41.70 42.78 6.25
N ASP A 141 -40.91 43.84 6.39
CA ASP A 141 -39.47 43.76 6.66
C ASP A 141 -39.15 43.11 8.01
N SER A 142 -40.03 43.21 9.02
CA SER A 142 -39.83 42.53 10.31
C SER A 142 -39.98 41.02 10.17
N LEU A 143 -40.89 40.55 9.31
CA LEU A 143 -41.09 39.11 9.07
C LEU A 143 -39.96 38.53 8.22
N ILE A 144 -39.46 39.29 7.24
CA ILE A 144 -38.35 38.89 6.39
C ILE A 144 -37.07 38.74 7.23
N GLN A 145 -36.73 39.72 8.08
CA GLN A 145 -35.57 39.63 8.99
C GLN A 145 -35.64 38.38 9.88
N LYS A 146 -36.81 38.09 10.46
CA LYS A 146 -37.00 36.90 11.31
C LYS A 146 -36.86 35.58 10.55
N THR A 147 -37.20 35.56 9.26
CA THR A 147 -37.20 34.33 8.44
C THR A 147 -35.84 34.06 7.81
N THR A 148 -35.14 35.09 7.34
CA THR A 148 -33.88 34.95 6.60
C THR A 148 -32.64 35.23 7.44
N GLY A 149 -32.80 35.83 8.62
CA GLY A 149 -31.69 36.23 9.49
C GLY A 149 -30.90 37.45 8.97
N LEU A 150 -31.34 38.08 7.87
CA LEU A 150 -30.72 39.28 7.33
C LEU A 150 -30.99 40.50 8.22
N SER A 151 -30.05 41.42 8.27
CA SER A 151 -30.21 42.70 8.95
C SER A 151 -31.06 43.69 8.14
N ALA A 152 -31.62 44.69 8.81
CA ALA A 152 -32.35 45.77 8.16
C ALA A 152 -31.51 46.53 7.11
N ALA A 153 -30.20 46.66 7.33
CA ALA A 153 -29.28 47.29 6.39
C ALA A 153 -29.11 46.47 5.09
N GLU A 154 -29.02 45.15 5.21
CA GLU A 154 -28.94 44.25 4.05
C GLU A 154 -30.25 44.25 3.26
N LEU A 155 -31.41 44.25 3.94
CA LEU A 155 -32.71 44.35 3.27
C LEU A 155 -32.90 45.67 2.55
N ASN A 156 -32.48 46.78 3.15
CA ASN A 156 -32.55 48.10 2.50
C ASN A 156 -31.66 48.12 1.23
N THR A 157 -30.50 47.46 1.28
CA THR A 157 -29.63 47.30 0.11
C THR A 157 -30.30 46.49 -0.99
N LEU A 158 -31.00 45.41 -0.65
CA LEU A 158 -31.76 44.60 -1.62
C LEU A 158 -32.94 45.38 -2.23
N ARG A 159 -33.63 46.22 -1.46
CA ARG A 159 -34.74 47.06 -1.95
C ARG A 159 -34.28 48.20 -2.86
N ASN A 160 -33.12 48.80 -2.55
CA ASN A 160 -32.55 49.91 -3.33
C ASN A 160 -31.60 49.45 -4.43
N LYS A 161 -31.55 48.14 -4.71
CA LYS A 161 -30.76 47.58 -5.80
C LYS A 161 -31.29 48.15 -7.12
N PRO A 162 -30.50 48.90 -7.90
CA PRO A 162 -30.95 49.40 -9.18
C PRO A 162 -31.24 48.21 -10.10
N VAL A 163 -32.42 48.24 -10.73
CA VAL A 163 -32.86 47.27 -11.74
C VAL A 163 -32.01 47.41 -13.00
#